data_AF-A0A7C7GPJ4-F1
#
_entry.id   AF-A0A7C7GPJ4-F1
#
_cell.length_a   1.000
_cell.length_b   1.000
_cell.length_c   1.000
_cell.angle_alpha   90.00
_cell.angle_beta   90.00
_cell.angle_gamma   90.00
#
_symmetry.space_group_name_H-M   'P 1'
#
loop_
_entity.id
_entity.type
_entity.pdbx_description
1 polymer ?
#
loop_
_entity_poly.entity_id
_entity_poly.type
_entity_poly.pdbx_seq_one_letter_code
_entity_poly.pdbx_strand_id
1 'polypeptide(L)'
;MRPFDMWGLTIQDASVGKDLYLLRMKSYRAAMREVASDYESVTILDPSPYLCDQESCFAYKDGNFLYADDDHFSVFGASYIAKKISEEIF
;
A
#
# COMPACT_ATOMS: atom_id res chain seq x y z
N MET A 1 10.66 -15.46 -4.29
CA MET A 1 11.80 -14.69 -4.80
C MET A 1 11.70 -14.74 -6.31
N ARG A 2 11.55 -13.59 -7.00
CA ARG A 2 11.61 -13.60 -8.48
C ARG A 2 12.98 -14.21 -8.86
N PRO A 3 13.07 -15.22 -9.74
CA PRO A 3 14.28 -16.03 -9.95
C PRO A 3 15.54 -15.26 -10.38
N PHE A 4 15.42 -13.96 -10.68
CA PHE A 4 16.45 -13.16 -11.33
C PHE A 4 17.04 -12.04 -10.45
N ASP A 5 16.66 -11.94 -9.17
CA ASP A 5 17.15 -10.86 -8.29
C ASP A 5 18.44 -11.20 -7.52
N MET A 6 19.24 -12.15 -8.02
CA MET A 6 20.50 -12.54 -7.35
C MET A 6 21.49 -11.37 -7.21
N TRP A 7 21.33 -10.32 -8.02
CA TRP A 7 22.27 -9.21 -8.15
C TRP A 7 21.67 -7.87 -7.67
N GLY A 8 20.49 -7.90 -7.03
CA GLY A 8 19.82 -6.69 -6.51
C GLY A 8 19.42 -5.67 -7.58
N LEU A 9 19.38 -6.07 -8.85
CA LEU A 9 19.06 -5.18 -9.97
C LEU A 9 17.59 -4.74 -9.96
N THR A 10 16.71 -5.51 -9.31
CA THR A 10 15.28 -5.20 -9.22
C THR A 10 14.97 -4.12 -8.18
N ILE A 11 15.96 -3.71 -7.37
CA ILE A 11 15.82 -2.69 -6.32
C ILE A 11 15.77 -1.25 -6.91
N GLN A 12 16.03 -1.07 -8.21
CA GLN A 12 16.03 0.27 -8.83
C GLN A 12 14.65 0.94 -8.89
N ASP A 13 13.55 0.17 -8.97
CA ASP A 13 12.17 0.68 -8.91
C ASP A 13 11.48 0.24 -7.61
N ALA A 14 12.11 0.55 -6.48
CA ALA A 14 11.62 0.18 -5.15
C ALA A 14 10.46 1.06 -4.62
N SER A 15 10.00 2.03 -5.41
CA SER A 15 8.88 2.89 -5.05
C SER A 15 8.14 3.47 -6.25
N VAL A 16 6.93 3.96 -6.00
CA VAL A 16 6.15 4.80 -6.92
C VAL A 16 5.91 6.15 -6.27
N GLY A 17 5.91 7.23 -7.06
CA GLY A 17 5.55 8.57 -6.58
C GLY A 17 4.14 8.57 -5.97
N LYS A 18 4.01 9.15 -4.77
CA LYS A 18 2.73 9.23 -4.05
C LYS A 18 1.71 10.06 -4.83
N ASP A 19 2.16 11.06 -5.55
CA ASP A 19 1.34 11.85 -6.48
C ASP A 19 0.73 10.98 -7.59
N LEU A 20 1.53 10.12 -8.21
CA LEU A 20 1.06 9.18 -9.23
C LEU A 20 0.09 8.15 -8.65
N TYR A 21 0.40 7.61 -7.46
CA TYR A 21 -0.53 6.74 -6.72
C TYR A 21 -1.87 7.43 -6.46
N LEU A 22 -1.85 8.66 -5.93
CA LEU A 22 -3.04 9.45 -5.64
C LEU A 22 -3.83 9.79 -6.90
N LEU A 23 -3.14 10.08 -8.01
CA LEU A 23 -3.77 10.30 -9.30
C LEU A 23 -4.51 9.05 -9.79
N ARG A 24 -3.86 7.88 -9.76
CA ARG A 24 -4.47 6.59 -10.13
C ARG A 24 -5.65 6.23 -9.24
N MET A 25 -5.60 6.59 -7.95
CA MET A 25 -6.63 6.27 -6.97
C MET A 25 -7.75 7.28 -6.85
N LYS A 26 -7.66 8.43 -7.52
CA LYS A 26 -8.59 9.56 -7.37
C LYS A 26 -10.05 9.14 -7.55
N SER A 27 -10.38 8.45 -8.64
CA SER A 27 -11.77 8.07 -8.96
C SER A 27 -12.33 7.08 -7.95
N TYR A 28 -11.57 6.04 -7.60
CA TYR A 28 -11.97 5.05 -6.60
C TYR A 28 -12.20 5.69 -5.23
N ARG A 29 -11.26 6.51 -4.77
CA ARG A 29 -11.36 7.18 -3.46
C ARG A 29 -12.53 8.16 -3.39
N ALA A 30 -12.85 8.84 -4.49
CA ALA A 30 -14.02 9.71 -4.57
C ALA A 30 -15.32 8.89 -4.40
N ALA A 31 -15.48 7.81 -5.17
CA ALA A 31 -16.66 6.95 -5.10
C ALA A 31 -16.84 6.31 -3.71
N MET A 32 -15.76 5.81 -3.10
CA MET A 32 -15.85 5.23 -1.75
C MET A 32 -16.24 6.25 -0.69
N ARG A 33 -15.73 7.48 -0.78
CA ARG A 33 -16.09 8.56 0.16
C ARG A 33 -17.53 9.02 0.00
N GLU A 34 -18.04 9.05 -1.22
CA GLU A 34 -19.45 9.33 -1.51
C GLU A 34 -20.34 8.28 -0.82
N VAL A 35 -20.07 7.00 -1.05
CA VAL A 35 -20.81 5.91 -0.40
C VAL A 35 -20.70 5.97 1.13
N ALA A 36 -19.51 6.18 1.68
CA ALA A 36 -19.34 6.27 3.13
C ALA A 36 -20.06 7.48 3.74
N SER A 37 -20.24 8.57 2.99
CA SER A 37 -20.95 9.76 3.49
C SER A 37 -22.44 9.53 3.72
N ASP A 38 -23.02 8.50 3.11
CA ASP A 38 -24.42 8.11 3.32
C ASP A 38 -24.62 7.30 4.63
N TYR A 39 -23.54 6.86 5.28
CA TYR A 39 -23.61 5.96 6.43
C TYR A 39 -22.63 6.36 7.54
N GLU A 40 -23.13 6.96 8.63
CA GLU A 40 -22.31 7.35 9.79
C GLU A 40 -21.56 6.18 10.46
N SER A 41 -22.04 4.95 10.28
CA SER A 41 -21.42 3.73 10.82
C SER A 41 -20.31 3.14 9.96
N VAL A 42 -20.03 3.72 8.79
CA VAL A 42 -18.99 3.23 7.86
C VAL A 42 -17.71 4.03 8.04
N THR A 43 -16.64 3.33 8.38
CA THR A 43 -15.27 3.89 8.44
C THR A 43 -14.44 3.36 7.27
N ILE A 44 -13.77 4.26 6.55
CA ILE A 44 -12.78 3.88 5.53
C ILE A 44 -11.41 3.80 6.18
N LEU A 45 -10.81 2.61 6.16
CA LEU A 45 -9.42 2.38 6.58
C LEU A 45 -8.51 2.54 5.36
N ASP A 46 -7.59 3.50 5.43
CA ASP A 46 -6.66 3.81 4.34
C ASP A 46 -5.29 3.22 4.65
N PRO A 47 -4.82 2.20 3.91
CA PRO A 47 -3.52 1.58 4.17
C PRO A 47 -2.34 2.45 3.73
N SER A 48 -2.57 3.49 2.91
CA SER A 48 -1.49 4.27 2.30
C SER A 48 -0.53 4.95 3.30
N PRO A 49 -0.93 5.43 4.49
CA PRO A 49 0.00 6.00 5.47
C PRO A 49 1.05 4.99 5.99
N TYR A 50 0.78 3.68 5.87
CA TYR A 50 1.71 2.63 6.28
C TYR A 50 2.63 2.15 5.15
N LEU A 51 2.29 2.47 3.90
CA LEU A 51 2.95 2.02 2.68
C LEU A 51 3.68 3.16 1.96
N CYS A 52 3.32 4.40 2.25
CA CYS A 52 3.86 5.61 1.63
C CYS A 52 4.34 6.61 2.70
N ASP A 53 5.38 7.37 2.38
CA ASP A 53 5.74 8.57 3.14
C ASP A 53 5.09 9.82 2.51
N GLN A 54 5.74 10.99 2.55
CA GLN A 54 5.22 12.21 1.93
C GLN A 54 5.38 12.22 0.40
N GLU A 55 6.38 11.52 -0.14
CA GLU A 55 6.79 11.62 -1.54
C GLU A 55 6.57 10.30 -2.31
N SER A 56 6.75 9.16 -1.65
CA SER A 56 6.85 7.85 -2.29
C SER A 56 6.04 6.77 -1.57
N CYS A 57 5.57 5.78 -2.33
CA CYS A 57 5.00 4.53 -1.85
C CYS A 57 5.96 3.39 -2.14
N PHE A 58 6.32 2.61 -1.12
CA PHE A 58 7.45 1.68 -1.20
C PHE A 58 7.01 0.26 -1.52
N ALA A 59 7.83 -0.45 -2.32
CA ALA A 59 7.70 -1.89 -2.58
C ALA A 59 8.40 -2.74 -1.51
N TYR A 60 9.19 -2.10 -0.62
CA TYR A 60 9.98 -2.75 0.42
C TYR A 60 9.91 -2.01 1.74
N LYS A 61 10.09 -2.76 2.83
CA LYS A 61 10.26 -2.21 4.17
C LYS A 61 11.22 -3.09 4.97
N ASP A 62 12.25 -2.49 5.57
CA ASP A 62 13.23 -3.19 6.40
C ASP A 62 13.84 -4.43 5.72
N GLY A 63 14.18 -4.30 4.43
CA GLY A 63 14.75 -5.39 3.62
C GLY A 63 13.75 -6.47 3.17
N ASN A 64 12.46 -6.33 3.50
CA ASN A 64 11.41 -7.27 3.11
C ASN A 64 10.54 -6.68 2.00
N PHE A 65 10.17 -7.50 1.01
CA PHE A 65 9.21 -7.14 -0.02
C PHE A 65 7.82 -6.96 0.59
N LEU A 66 7.18 -5.82 0.36
CA LEU A 66 5.78 -5.59 0.71
C LEU A 66 4.84 -6.28 -0.28
N TYR A 67 5.21 -6.36 -1.56
CA TYR A 67 4.38 -6.96 -2.61
C TYR A 67 5.03 -8.21 -3.22
N ALA A 68 4.21 -9.20 -3.56
CA ALA A 68 4.63 -10.40 -4.28
C ALA A 68 4.73 -10.14 -5.80
N ASP A 69 3.86 -9.26 -6.28
CA ASP A 69 3.81 -8.74 -7.65
C ASP A 69 3.38 -7.27 -7.64
N ASP A 70 2.81 -6.78 -8.73
CA ASP A 70 2.55 -5.35 -8.90
C ASP A 70 1.32 -4.88 -8.09
N ASP A 71 0.42 -5.79 -7.67
CA ASP A 71 -0.84 -5.46 -7.00
C ASP A 71 -1.12 -6.29 -5.73
N HIS A 72 -0.47 -7.44 -5.54
CA HIS A 72 -0.70 -8.33 -4.40
C HIS A 72 0.39 -8.20 -3.33
N PHE A 73 -0.02 -8.11 -2.06
CA PHE A 73 0.93 -8.18 -0.95
C PHE A 73 1.67 -9.52 -0.90
N SER A 74 2.94 -9.47 -0.48
CA SER A 74 3.66 -10.65 -0.05
C SER A 74 3.10 -11.15 1.29
N VAL A 75 3.52 -12.33 1.74
CA VAL A 75 3.18 -12.81 3.11
C VAL A 75 3.60 -11.78 4.16
N PHE A 76 4.78 -11.19 4.02
CA PHE A 76 5.27 -10.15 4.91
C PHE A 76 4.39 -8.89 4.83
N GLY A 77 4.09 -8.40 3.63
CA GLY A 77 3.27 -7.20 3.44
C GLY A 77 1.86 -7.35 4.01
N ALA A 78 1.24 -8.51 3.80
CA ALA A 78 -0.09 -8.84 4.35
C ALA A 78 -0.07 -8.84 5.89
N SER A 79 0.92 -9.50 6.50
CA SER A 79 1.07 -9.48 7.96
C SER A 79 1.37 -8.08 8.51
N TYR A 80 2.21 -7.31 7.82
CA TYR A 80 2.54 -5.94 8.20
C TYR A 80 1.30 -5.04 8.19
N ILE A 81 0.53 -5.03 7.10
CA ILE A 81 -0.63 -4.16 6.98
C ILE A 81 -1.76 -4.58 7.90
N ALA A 82 -1.99 -5.89 8.09
CA ALA A 82 -2.99 -6.39 9.01
C ALA A 82 -2.70 -5.95 10.45
N LYS A 83 -1.42 -6.02 10.87
CA LYS A 83 -1.00 -5.52 12.18
C LYS A 83 -1.30 -4.01 12.31
N LYS A 84 -0.90 -3.20 11.33
CA LYS A 84 -1.10 -1.74 11.36
C LYS A 84 -2.55 -1.33 11.40
N ILE A 85 -3.38 -1.93 10.56
CA ILE A 85 -4.81 -1.63 10.52
C ILE A 85 -5.51 -2.14 11.79
N SER A 86 -5.10 -3.27 12.36
CA SER A 86 -5.70 -3.76 13.61
C SER A 86 -5.51 -2.80 14.79
N GLU A 87 -4.41 -2.03 14.80
CA GLU A 87 -4.14 -0.97 15.79
C GLU A 87 -5.09 0.23 15.64
N GLU A 88 -5.81 0.38 14.51
CA GLU A 88 -6.82 1.43 14.31
C GLU A 88 -8.25 0.98 14.69
N ILE A 89 -8.46 -0.34 14.78
CA ILE A 89 -9.78 -0.92 15.05
C ILE A 89 -9.98 -1.19 16.55
N PHE A 90 -8.93 -1.60 17.25
CA PHE A 90 -8.95 -2.01 18.65
C PHE A 90 -8.16 -1.05 19.54
#